data_AF-A0A150FXT6-F1
#
_entry.id   AF-A0A150FXT6-F1
#
_cell.length_a   1.000
_cell.length_b   1.000
_cell.length_c   1.000
_cell.angle_alpha   90.00
_cell.angle_beta   90.00
_cell.angle_gamma   90.00
#
_symmetry.space_group_name_H-M   'P 1'
#
loop_
_entity.id
_entity.type
_entity.pdbx_description
1 polymer ?
#
loop_
_entity_poly.entity_id
_entity_poly.type
_entity_poly.pdbx_seq_one_letter_code
_entity_poly.pdbx_strand_id
1 'polypeptide(L)'
;MSSSLRLPDRAVHVFFLHELAKEKVPGKASGCLGDLKTLQVVKEYVQPATSKFKTNFIDCLVGGQLGKYEPDGGTLSQLPGTPRAVGPTSYFVSHAWSYTFSGLVSLVERHYEGLADTERGKKFVPVYYWVDILAVTQHFAGDFKDHPDSDFPGVIRASKAVLFTMYPWRSPIAPTRVWCLFEAFTALDVLLDTGGSKDTSVGTVLTVASSVDVRAAQASVPSDNAYIMGCIRDGVGVEAFNAILRKRLKAGAGRDEDDTLDVPLWIPYGSADHVVNLLDGLSGSAVPRRLLLAGREAGQDYTVKLTMGKHGKLDAPVFTYMPLPGKVLAAVARLLQRLQGAGGGAAEERELKSANEPGWTPERSRAGLEKLLGPNFTMTDVRQYIDDHQNRWRKKQLAKLQAAAEAQAAKERPAKEAAERADRAMLWPSLGSCSSLAVLGLYNGWMTADDVEGLGRALRSSRTVQELHLVAVRPEDGYPGGLAGLTRELLAAALGSRSLEVLVLAPPQVAFLEGLEVPAAAAWDLGGGAAIKDFTLAPV
;
A
#
# COMPACT_ATOMS: atom_id res chain seq x y z
N MET A 1 7.40 -30.58 36.17
CA MET A 1 6.60 -30.25 34.98
C MET A 1 7.17 -28.98 34.40
N SER A 2 7.54 -28.94 33.12
CA SER A 2 7.86 -27.67 32.47
C SER A 2 6.58 -26.83 32.41
N SER A 3 6.64 -25.55 32.75
CA SER A 3 5.51 -24.64 32.54
C SER A 3 5.31 -24.46 31.04
N SER A 4 4.09 -24.74 30.55
CA SER A 4 3.71 -24.44 29.16
C SER A 4 4.05 -22.98 28.83
N LEU A 5 4.59 -22.75 27.63
CA LEU A 5 4.90 -21.40 27.16
C LEU A 5 3.60 -20.59 27.06
N ARG A 6 3.66 -19.29 27.37
CA ARG A 6 2.53 -18.37 27.13
C ARG A 6 2.15 -18.43 25.65
N LEU A 7 0.86 -18.33 25.32
CA LEU A 7 0.39 -18.51 23.94
C LEU A 7 1.15 -17.64 22.89
N PRO A 8 1.49 -16.36 23.15
CA PRO A 8 2.29 -15.56 22.22
C PRO A 8 3.77 -15.97 22.10
N ASP A 9 4.31 -16.72 23.08
CA ASP A 9 5.70 -17.21 23.10
C ASP A 9 5.88 -18.56 22.36
N ARG A 10 4.80 -19.06 21.72
CA ARG A 10 4.79 -20.29 20.93
C ARG A 10 4.97 -20.04 19.42
N ALA A 11 5.71 -18.98 19.06
CA ALA A 11 6.01 -18.67 17.66
C ALA A 11 7.32 -19.33 17.21
N VAL A 12 7.45 -19.63 15.91
CA VAL A 12 8.59 -20.36 15.33
C VAL A 12 9.37 -19.54 14.31
N HIS A 13 10.67 -19.78 14.21
CA HIS A 13 11.53 -19.16 13.20
C HIS A 13 11.28 -19.77 11.80
N VAL A 14 11.47 -18.99 10.74
CA VAL A 14 11.26 -19.46 9.36
C VAL A 14 12.13 -20.66 8.99
N PHE A 15 13.38 -20.71 9.47
CA PHE A 15 14.29 -21.84 9.17
C PHE A 15 13.81 -23.15 9.80
N PHE A 16 13.11 -23.09 10.93
CA PHE A 16 12.45 -24.28 11.50
C PHE A 16 11.28 -24.76 10.62
N LEU A 17 10.45 -23.83 10.13
CA LEU A 17 9.36 -24.15 9.20
C LEU A 17 9.88 -24.76 7.88
N HIS A 18 10.99 -24.23 7.36
CA HIS A 18 11.65 -24.72 6.15
C HIS A 18 12.12 -26.17 6.27
N GLU A 19 12.83 -26.53 7.35
CA GLU A 19 13.23 -27.91 7.59
C GLU A 19 12.03 -28.83 7.89
N LEU A 20 11.05 -28.34 8.68
CA LEU A 20 9.82 -29.08 8.94
C LEU A 20 9.02 -29.38 7.66
N ALA A 21 9.05 -28.50 6.65
CA ALA A 21 8.41 -28.78 5.36
C ALA A 21 9.08 -29.93 4.59
N LYS A 22 10.38 -30.14 4.77
CA LYS A 22 11.15 -31.23 4.13
C LYS A 22 10.99 -32.58 4.82
N GLU A 23 10.50 -32.60 6.05
CA GLU A 23 10.32 -33.83 6.83
C GLU A 23 9.48 -34.87 6.10
N LYS A 24 9.86 -36.14 6.20
CA LYS A 24 9.14 -37.24 5.54
C LYS A 24 7.83 -37.52 6.27
N VAL A 25 6.76 -37.73 5.50
CA VAL A 25 5.46 -38.10 6.09
C VAL A 25 5.59 -39.45 6.82
N PRO A 26 5.26 -39.55 8.12
CA PRO A 26 5.41 -40.78 8.88
C PRO A 26 4.64 -41.96 8.25
N GLY A 27 5.30 -43.10 8.09
CA GLY A 27 4.69 -44.32 7.54
C GLY A 27 4.45 -44.32 6.03
N LYS A 28 4.83 -43.28 5.28
CA LYS A 28 4.75 -43.26 3.80
C LYS A 28 6.13 -43.50 3.16
N ALA A 29 6.12 -44.14 1.99
CA ALA A 29 7.34 -44.47 1.25
C ALA A 29 7.98 -43.25 0.55
N SER A 30 7.19 -42.22 0.24
CA SER A 30 7.60 -40.98 -0.41
C SER A 30 6.71 -39.81 -0.01
N GLY A 31 7.15 -38.58 -0.34
CA GLY A 31 6.48 -37.33 0.02
C GLY A 31 7.00 -36.70 1.32
N CYS A 32 6.94 -35.37 1.38
CA CYS A 32 7.29 -34.56 2.54
C CYS A 32 6.05 -33.86 3.14
N LEU A 33 6.17 -33.29 4.34
CA LEU A 33 5.08 -32.53 4.96
C LEU A 33 4.68 -31.32 4.11
N GLY A 34 5.63 -30.72 3.37
CA GLY A 34 5.38 -29.61 2.44
C GLY A 34 4.40 -29.93 1.32
N ASP A 35 4.32 -31.20 0.88
CA ASP A 35 3.39 -31.66 -0.16
C ASP A 35 1.95 -31.79 0.36
N LEU A 36 1.78 -31.94 1.67
CA LEU A 36 0.49 -32.12 2.31
C LEU A 36 -0.26 -30.80 2.47
N LYS A 37 -1.59 -30.85 2.51
CA LYS A 37 -2.38 -29.72 3.02
C LYS A 37 -2.08 -29.49 4.50
N THR A 38 -2.14 -28.26 4.99
CA THR A 38 -1.86 -27.96 6.40
C THR A 38 -2.78 -28.75 7.35
N LEU A 39 -4.06 -28.96 6.99
CA LEU A 39 -4.99 -29.87 7.69
C LEU A 39 -4.48 -31.33 7.76
N GLN A 40 -3.76 -31.80 6.74
CA GLN A 40 -3.16 -33.14 6.74
C GLN A 40 -1.88 -33.17 7.58
N VAL A 41 -1.06 -32.11 7.59
CA VAL A 41 0.07 -31.99 8.54
C VAL A 41 -0.43 -32.07 9.99
N VAL A 42 -1.56 -31.45 10.31
CA VAL A 42 -2.19 -31.61 11.64
C VAL A 42 -2.50 -33.08 11.96
N LYS A 43 -3.19 -33.78 11.05
CA LYS A 43 -3.69 -35.15 11.28
C LYS A 43 -2.62 -36.24 11.18
N GLU A 44 -1.69 -36.10 10.25
CA GLU A 44 -0.70 -37.14 9.90
C GLU A 44 0.64 -36.95 10.65
N TYR A 45 0.87 -35.77 11.24
CA TYR A 45 2.12 -35.45 11.92
C TYR A 45 1.95 -34.81 13.29
N VAL A 46 1.30 -33.64 13.40
CA VAL A 46 1.21 -32.90 14.67
C VAL A 46 0.45 -33.67 15.74
N GLN A 47 -0.78 -34.12 15.45
CA GLN A 47 -1.61 -34.88 16.39
C GLN A 47 -0.93 -36.19 16.83
N PRO A 48 -0.38 -37.04 15.93
CA PRO A 48 0.42 -38.20 16.32
C PRO A 48 1.60 -37.85 17.23
N ALA A 49 2.41 -36.85 16.86
CA ALA A 49 3.63 -36.50 17.61
C ALA A 49 3.33 -35.96 19.01
N THR A 50 2.24 -35.22 19.18
CA THR A 50 1.81 -34.63 20.46
C THR A 50 0.86 -35.54 21.26
N SER A 51 0.42 -36.67 20.70
CA SER A 51 -0.64 -37.54 21.24
C SER A 51 -0.41 -38.04 22.66
N LYS A 52 0.85 -38.30 23.04
CA LYS A 52 1.25 -38.76 24.37
C LYS A 52 1.08 -37.69 25.46
N PHE A 53 1.24 -36.42 25.10
CA PHE A 53 1.28 -35.29 26.03
C PHE A 53 0.03 -34.42 26.01
N LYS A 54 -0.82 -34.56 24.98
CA LYS A 54 -2.10 -33.85 24.83
C LYS A 54 -1.98 -32.33 24.89
N THR A 55 -0.84 -31.80 24.44
CA THR A 55 -0.54 -30.37 24.33
C THR A 55 -0.26 -29.98 22.88
N ASN A 56 0.10 -28.71 22.65
CA ASN A 56 0.52 -28.17 21.36
C ASN A 56 1.92 -28.69 20.93
N PHE A 57 2.28 -28.46 19.66
CA PHE A 57 3.54 -28.96 19.11
C PHE A 57 4.77 -28.26 19.71
N ILE A 58 4.65 -26.97 20.04
CA ILE A 58 5.77 -26.14 20.49
C ILE A 58 6.22 -26.49 21.92
N ASP A 59 5.29 -26.75 22.84
CA ASP A 59 5.63 -27.24 24.17
C ASP A 59 6.33 -28.61 24.10
N CYS A 60 5.91 -29.49 23.19
CA CYS A 60 6.58 -30.77 22.96
C CYS A 60 7.99 -30.57 22.37
N LEU A 61 8.17 -29.63 21.44
CA LEU A 61 9.46 -29.31 20.81
C LEU A 61 10.47 -28.77 21.84
N VAL A 62 10.08 -27.76 22.62
CA VAL A 62 10.93 -27.15 23.66
C VAL A 62 11.15 -28.09 24.85
N GLY A 63 10.20 -29.02 25.10
CA GLY A 63 10.30 -30.02 26.15
C GLY A 63 11.18 -31.23 25.83
N GLY A 64 11.75 -31.36 24.63
CA GLY A 64 12.48 -32.58 24.21
C GLY A 64 11.57 -33.81 24.15
N GLN A 65 10.32 -33.63 23.71
CA GLN A 65 9.26 -34.65 23.75
C GLN A 65 8.93 -35.24 22.38
N LEU A 66 9.51 -34.70 21.31
CA LEU A 66 9.28 -35.15 19.93
C LEU A 66 10.27 -36.23 19.46
N GLY A 67 11.33 -36.53 20.24
CA GLY A 67 12.28 -37.60 19.93
C GLY A 67 13.10 -37.30 18.67
N LYS A 68 12.94 -38.09 17.60
CA LYS A 68 13.73 -37.94 16.37
C LYS A 68 13.55 -36.62 15.61
N TYR A 69 12.63 -35.75 16.05
CA TYR A 69 12.31 -34.46 15.46
C TYR A 69 12.90 -33.30 16.28
N GLU A 70 14.05 -33.52 16.91
CA GLU A 70 14.77 -32.58 17.74
C GLU A 70 15.80 -31.78 16.93
N PRO A 71 15.50 -30.52 16.54
CA PRO A 71 16.51 -29.49 16.46
C PRO A 71 16.96 -29.21 17.91
N ASP A 72 17.88 -30.05 18.42
CA ASP A 72 18.49 -30.08 19.75
C ASP A 72 17.88 -29.09 20.79
N GLY A 73 16.84 -29.52 21.51
CA GLY A 73 16.15 -28.71 22.54
C GLY A 73 15.40 -27.46 22.05
N GLY A 74 15.05 -27.40 20.76
CA GLY A 74 14.48 -26.21 20.12
C GLY A 74 15.55 -25.21 19.64
N THR A 75 16.73 -25.68 19.24
CA THR A 75 17.82 -24.87 18.67
C THR A 75 18.20 -25.28 17.24
N LEU A 76 18.43 -24.30 16.37
CA LEU A 76 18.82 -24.49 14.99
C LEU A 76 20.32 -24.81 14.91
N SER A 77 20.68 -26.02 15.30
CA SER A 77 22.07 -26.49 15.45
C SER A 77 22.93 -26.42 14.17
N GLN A 78 22.30 -26.37 13.00
CA GLN A 78 22.97 -26.21 11.69
C GLN A 78 23.38 -24.75 11.39
N LEU A 79 23.04 -23.78 12.25
CA LEU A 79 23.34 -22.35 12.04
C LEU A 79 24.40 -21.84 13.03
N PRO A 80 25.22 -20.86 12.63
CA PRO A 80 26.19 -20.22 13.53
C PRO A 80 25.52 -19.68 14.80
N GLY A 81 26.08 -20.03 15.96
CA GLY A 81 25.55 -19.61 17.27
C GLY A 81 24.29 -20.35 17.75
N THR A 82 23.87 -21.42 17.06
CA THR A 82 22.78 -22.33 17.47
C THR A 82 21.52 -21.62 18.00
N PRO A 83 20.93 -20.70 17.22
CA PRO A 83 19.84 -19.84 17.69
C PRO A 83 18.56 -20.63 17.98
N ARG A 84 17.68 -20.11 18.83
CA ARG A 84 16.42 -20.79 19.18
C ARG A 84 15.46 -20.82 17.99
N ALA A 85 14.85 -21.98 17.77
CA ALA A 85 13.77 -22.19 16.79
C ALA A 85 12.43 -21.59 17.25
N VAL A 86 12.28 -21.33 18.55
CA VAL A 86 11.03 -20.88 19.20
C VAL A 86 11.27 -19.57 19.97
N GLY A 87 10.29 -18.66 19.92
CA GLY A 87 10.36 -17.35 20.58
C GLY A 87 9.04 -16.59 20.62
N PRO A 88 9.05 -15.33 21.13
CA PRO A 88 7.88 -14.45 21.16
C PRO A 88 7.46 -14.03 19.75
N THR A 89 6.15 -14.03 19.51
CA THR A 89 5.55 -13.67 18.22
C THR A 89 6.02 -12.29 17.73
N SER A 90 6.54 -12.26 16.51
CA SER A 90 6.75 -11.03 15.74
C SER A 90 5.58 -10.81 14.79
N TYR A 91 5.07 -11.88 14.17
CA TYR A 91 3.98 -11.84 13.19
C TYR A 91 3.02 -13.03 13.39
N PHE A 92 1.73 -12.79 13.21
CA PHE A 92 0.71 -13.84 13.21
C PHE A 92 0.44 -14.29 11.77
N VAL A 93 0.44 -15.60 11.48
CA VAL A 93 0.29 -16.13 10.11
C VAL A 93 -1.16 -16.56 9.87
N SER A 94 -1.94 -15.69 9.23
CA SER A 94 -3.33 -15.98 8.84
C SER A 94 -3.38 -16.70 7.49
N HIS A 95 -3.84 -17.96 7.52
CA HIS A 95 -3.87 -18.83 6.35
C HIS A 95 -5.02 -19.85 6.41
N ALA A 96 -5.45 -20.35 5.27
CA ALA A 96 -6.44 -21.42 5.20
C ALA A 96 -5.76 -22.81 5.25
N TRP A 97 -6.19 -23.69 6.17
CA TRP A 97 -5.61 -25.04 6.30
C TRP A 97 -5.76 -25.96 5.05
N SER A 98 -6.49 -25.50 4.05
CA SER A 98 -6.63 -26.13 2.73
C SER A 98 -5.44 -25.88 1.79
N TYR A 99 -4.58 -24.91 2.09
CA TYR A 99 -3.31 -24.71 1.39
C TYR A 99 -2.34 -25.87 1.66
N THR A 100 -1.36 -26.06 0.77
CA THR A 100 -0.21 -26.91 1.07
C THR A 100 0.65 -26.26 2.16
N PHE A 101 1.31 -27.07 2.97
CA PHE A 101 2.20 -26.57 4.01
C PHE A 101 3.41 -25.85 3.42
N SER A 102 3.93 -26.31 2.27
CA SER A 102 4.90 -25.56 1.46
C SER A 102 4.41 -24.16 1.08
N GLY A 103 3.13 -23.99 0.75
CA GLY A 103 2.55 -22.68 0.44
C GLY A 103 2.56 -21.71 1.63
N LEU A 104 2.32 -22.22 2.85
CA LEU A 104 2.48 -21.47 4.10
C LEU A 104 3.94 -21.13 4.38
N VAL A 105 4.84 -22.11 4.23
CA VAL A 105 6.27 -21.88 4.49
C VAL A 105 6.82 -20.83 3.53
N SER A 106 6.52 -20.90 2.23
CA SER A 106 6.98 -19.89 1.27
C SER A 106 6.31 -18.53 1.40
N LEU A 107 5.12 -18.45 2.00
CA LEU A 107 4.52 -17.19 2.47
C LEU A 107 5.40 -16.53 3.54
N VAL A 108 5.86 -17.32 4.52
CA VAL A 108 6.72 -16.86 5.61
C VAL A 108 8.15 -16.56 5.13
N GLU A 109 8.69 -17.38 4.21
CA GLU A 109 9.99 -17.15 3.56
C GLU A 109 10.01 -15.83 2.81
N ARG A 110 9.05 -15.58 1.89
CA ARG A 110 8.99 -14.32 1.13
C ARG A 110 8.94 -13.09 2.03
N HIS A 111 8.19 -13.14 3.12
CA HIS A 111 8.14 -12.05 4.09
C HIS A 111 9.50 -11.87 4.80
N TYR A 112 10.10 -12.96 5.30
CA TYR A 112 11.40 -12.92 5.95
C TYR A 112 12.52 -12.45 5.01
N GLU A 113 12.51 -12.90 3.76
CA GLU A 113 13.46 -12.50 2.70
C GLU A 113 13.34 -11.05 2.27
N GLY A 114 12.19 -10.40 2.47
CA GLY A 114 12.09 -8.95 2.34
C GLY A 114 12.99 -8.28 3.37
N LEU A 115 12.61 -8.44 4.66
CA LEU A 115 13.16 -7.74 5.82
C LEU A 115 14.67 -7.41 5.69
N ALA A 116 14.98 -6.13 5.52
CA ALA A 116 16.31 -5.58 5.29
C ALA A 116 17.44 -6.21 6.13
N ASP A 117 17.22 -6.43 7.44
CA ASP A 117 18.21 -6.99 8.37
C ASP A 117 18.65 -8.43 8.04
N THR A 118 17.86 -9.17 7.24
CA THR A 118 18.08 -10.59 6.90
C THR A 118 19.00 -10.83 5.72
N GLU A 119 19.46 -9.77 5.03
CA GLU A 119 20.30 -9.88 3.83
C GLU A 119 19.69 -10.76 2.72
N ARG A 120 18.37 -10.63 2.52
CA ARG A 120 17.52 -11.50 1.69
C ARG A 120 17.48 -12.95 2.21
N GLY A 121 17.07 -13.10 3.46
CA GLY A 121 16.88 -14.38 4.13
C GLY A 121 18.17 -15.14 4.51
N LYS A 122 19.36 -14.64 4.14
CA LYS A 122 20.64 -15.31 4.36
C LYS A 122 21.15 -15.23 5.81
N LYS A 123 20.78 -14.17 6.52
CA LYS A 123 21.22 -13.88 7.87
C LYS A 123 20.12 -14.23 8.87
N PHE A 124 20.52 -14.79 10.01
CA PHE A 124 19.60 -15.04 11.11
C PHE A 124 19.24 -13.72 11.81
N VAL A 125 17.95 -13.41 11.86
CA VAL A 125 17.34 -12.33 12.62
C VAL A 125 16.22 -12.97 13.45
N PRO A 126 16.07 -12.64 14.76
CA PRO A 126 15.11 -13.28 15.66
C PRO A 126 13.65 -12.84 15.39
N VAL A 127 13.14 -13.20 14.21
CA VAL A 127 11.75 -12.97 13.77
C VAL A 127 10.99 -14.28 13.87
N TYR A 128 9.97 -14.32 14.71
CA TYR A 128 9.18 -15.53 14.96
C TYR A 128 7.74 -15.36 14.47
N TYR A 129 7.25 -16.40 13.83
CA TYR A 129 5.96 -16.47 13.18
C TYR A 129 5.04 -17.38 13.99
N TRP A 130 3.92 -16.84 14.45
CA TRP A 130 2.92 -17.62 15.17
C TRP A 130 2.04 -18.36 14.16
N VAL A 131 2.11 -19.69 14.21
CA VAL A 131 1.40 -20.61 13.31
C VAL A 131 0.49 -21.51 14.15
N ASP A 132 -0.82 -21.35 13.98
CA ASP A 132 -1.87 -21.97 14.78
C ASP A 132 -1.73 -23.49 14.89
N ILE A 133 -1.48 -24.19 13.77
CA ILE A 133 -1.35 -25.65 13.75
C ILE A 133 -0.20 -26.21 14.59
N LEU A 134 0.76 -25.37 14.98
CA LEU A 134 1.86 -25.74 15.88
C LEU A 134 1.63 -25.21 17.30
N ALA A 135 1.18 -23.96 17.44
CA ALA A 135 1.05 -23.26 18.72
C ALA A 135 -0.18 -23.65 19.55
N VAL A 136 -1.22 -24.17 18.90
CA VAL A 136 -2.54 -24.51 19.48
C VAL A 136 -2.65 -26.01 19.73
N THR A 137 -3.28 -26.38 20.84
CA THR A 137 -3.46 -27.78 21.27
C THR A 137 -4.46 -28.55 20.39
N GLN A 138 -3.93 -29.29 19.40
CA GLN A 138 -4.73 -30.03 18.41
C GLN A 138 -5.49 -31.26 18.95
N HIS A 139 -5.63 -31.43 20.28
CA HIS A 139 -6.33 -32.56 20.93
C HIS A 139 -7.69 -32.20 21.54
N PHE A 140 -8.08 -30.94 21.48
CA PHE A 140 -9.34 -30.47 22.05
C PHE A 140 -10.56 -30.91 21.23
N ALA A 141 -11.66 -31.21 21.91
CA ALA A 141 -12.96 -31.49 21.31
C ALA A 141 -14.05 -30.75 22.11
N GLY A 142 -14.72 -29.80 21.48
CA GLY A 142 -15.70 -28.91 22.11
C GLY A 142 -15.86 -27.60 21.32
N ASP A 143 -16.54 -26.61 21.91
CA ASP A 143 -16.60 -25.26 21.34
C ASP A 143 -15.27 -24.53 21.52
N PHE A 144 -14.83 -23.77 20.51
CA PHE A 144 -13.58 -23.02 20.54
C PHE A 144 -13.45 -22.05 21.75
N LYS A 145 -14.57 -21.49 22.24
CA LYS A 145 -14.60 -20.59 23.40
C LYS A 145 -14.02 -21.24 24.68
N ASP A 146 -14.13 -22.56 24.80
CA ASP A 146 -13.67 -23.36 25.94
C ASP A 146 -12.27 -23.96 25.69
N HIS A 147 -11.66 -23.66 24.54
CA HIS A 147 -10.33 -24.12 24.17
C HIS A 147 -9.27 -23.47 25.09
N PRO A 148 -8.28 -24.21 25.62
CA PRO A 148 -7.25 -23.66 26.53
C PRO A 148 -6.39 -22.56 25.89
N ASP A 149 -6.31 -22.57 24.56
CA ASP A 149 -5.53 -21.63 23.75
C ASP A 149 -6.42 -20.62 22.98
N SER A 150 -7.61 -20.27 23.50
CA SER A 150 -8.63 -19.48 22.78
C SER A 150 -8.33 -17.98 22.61
N ASP A 151 -7.35 -17.41 23.33
CA ASP A 151 -6.98 -15.97 23.24
C ASP A 151 -6.13 -15.62 22.00
N PHE A 152 -6.64 -15.97 20.82
CA PHE A 152 -6.09 -15.52 19.54
C PHE A 152 -6.02 -13.99 19.44
N PRO A 153 -7.02 -13.20 19.91
CA PRO A 153 -6.91 -11.75 19.94
C PRO A 153 -5.73 -11.24 20.76
N GLY A 154 -5.36 -11.90 21.87
CA GLY A 154 -4.17 -11.58 22.64
C GLY A 154 -2.88 -11.80 21.87
N VAL A 155 -2.77 -12.91 21.14
CA VAL A 155 -1.62 -13.18 20.24
C VAL A 155 -1.56 -12.13 19.12
N ILE A 156 -2.67 -11.84 18.45
CA ILE A 156 -2.73 -10.88 17.35
C ILE A 156 -2.34 -9.48 17.81
N ARG A 157 -2.73 -9.06 19.02
CA ARG A 157 -2.30 -7.79 19.64
C ARG A 157 -0.83 -7.77 20.07
N ALA A 158 -0.23 -8.93 20.33
CA ALA A 158 1.20 -9.04 20.65
C ALA A 158 2.09 -9.04 19.39
N SER A 159 1.54 -9.47 18.26
CA SER A 159 2.20 -9.42 16.94
C SER A 159 2.27 -8.00 16.38
N LYS A 160 3.31 -7.70 15.59
CA LYS A 160 3.47 -6.43 14.87
C LYS A 160 2.40 -6.25 13.80
N ALA A 161 2.11 -7.33 13.07
CA ALA A 161 1.08 -7.39 12.03
C ALA A 161 0.57 -8.83 11.85
N VAL A 162 -0.56 -8.97 11.16
CA VAL A 162 -1.01 -10.26 10.60
C VAL A 162 -0.46 -10.40 9.18
N LEU A 163 0.33 -11.44 8.93
CA LEU A 163 0.74 -11.86 7.60
C LEU A 163 -0.41 -12.67 6.98
N PHE A 164 -1.06 -12.11 5.96
CA PHE A 164 -2.33 -12.60 5.41
C PHE A 164 -2.17 -12.93 3.92
N THR A 165 -2.40 -14.20 3.55
CA THR A 165 -2.14 -14.65 2.18
C THR A 165 -3.32 -14.45 1.23
N MET A 166 -3.01 -13.89 0.06
CA MET A 166 -3.91 -13.71 -1.08
C MET A 166 -3.63 -14.74 -2.19
N TYR A 167 -2.97 -15.84 -1.87
CA TYR A 167 -2.71 -16.93 -2.81
C TYR A 167 -3.92 -17.89 -2.93
N PRO A 168 -4.18 -18.52 -4.10
CA PRO A 168 -3.74 -18.10 -5.43
C PRO A 168 -4.30 -16.70 -5.76
N TRP A 169 -3.45 -15.86 -6.34
CA TRP A 169 -3.82 -14.50 -6.69
C TRP A 169 -5.04 -14.48 -7.62
N ARG A 170 -5.95 -13.51 -7.41
CA ARG A 170 -7.31 -13.40 -7.99
C ARG A 170 -8.38 -14.36 -7.47
N SER A 171 -8.02 -15.50 -6.88
CA SER A 171 -8.98 -16.44 -6.26
C SER A 171 -8.50 -16.87 -4.86
N PRO A 172 -8.24 -15.92 -3.96
CA PRO A 172 -7.56 -16.18 -2.70
C PRO A 172 -8.45 -17.01 -1.76
N ILE A 173 -7.88 -18.03 -1.10
CA ILE A 173 -8.66 -18.93 -0.25
C ILE A 173 -8.85 -18.36 1.15
N ALA A 174 -7.84 -17.73 1.76
CA ALA A 174 -7.96 -17.15 3.11
C ALA A 174 -9.13 -16.13 3.23
N PRO A 175 -9.38 -15.23 2.27
CA PRO A 175 -10.56 -14.36 2.29
C PRO A 175 -11.93 -15.06 2.24
N THR A 176 -11.98 -16.35 1.90
CA THR A 176 -13.21 -17.16 1.94
C THR A 176 -13.38 -17.88 3.29
N ARG A 177 -12.50 -17.65 4.27
CA ARG A 177 -12.50 -18.31 5.58
C ARG A 177 -12.80 -17.30 6.70
N VAL A 178 -13.88 -17.54 7.43
CA VAL A 178 -14.38 -16.61 8.46
C VAL A 178 -13.37 -16.38 9.61
N TRP A 179 -12.60 -17.41 9.98
CA TRP A 179 -11.45 -17.30 10.90
C TRP A 179 -10.40 -16.31 10.39
N CYS A 180 -9.92 -16.48 9.15
CA CYS A 180 -8.90 -15.60 8.57
C CYS A 180 -9.40 -14.14 8.46
N LEU A 181 -10.66 -13.94 8.10
CA LEU A 181 -11.25 -12.60 8.09
C LEU A 181 -11.33 -11.96 9.48
N PHE A 182 -11.67 -12.74 10.51
CA PHE A 182 -11.66 -12.29 11.90
C PHE A 182 -10.24 -11.95 12.38
N GLU A 183 -9.22 -12.71 11.98
CA GLU A 183 -7.82 -12.44 12.29
C GLU A 183 -7.35 -11.11 11.70
N ALA A 184 -7.58 -10.89 10.39
CA ALA A 184 -7.28 -9.62 9.71
C ALA A 184 -8.10 -8.43 10.26
N PHE A 185 -9.32 -8.66 10.73
CA PHE A 185 -10.14 -7.66 11.42
C PHE A 185 -9.68 -7.40 12.87
N THR A 186 -8.99 -8.34 13.51
CA THR A 186 -8.45 -8.15 14.87
C THR A 186 -7.08 -7.45 14.84
N ALA A 187 -6.36 -7.54 13.72
CA ALA A 187 -5.04 -6.96 13.53
C ALA A 187 -4.99 -5.43 13.62
N LEU A 188 -3.87 -4.88 14.10
CA LEU A 188 -3.56 -3.45 13.97
C LEU A 188 -3.08 -3.09 12.56
N ASP A 189 -2.35 -4.02 11.91
CA ASP A 189 -1.91 -3.94 10.52
C ASP A 189 -1.93 -5.33 9.86
N VAL A 190 -2.09 -5.37 8.53
CA VAL A 190 -2.25 -6.59 7.73
C VAL A 190 -1.32 -6.55 6.52
N LEU A 191 -0.31 -7.42 6.50
CA LEU A 191 0.64 -7.53 5.39
C LEU A 191 0.14 -8.56 4.37
N LEU A 192 -0.02 -8.14 3.12
CA LEU A 192 -0.57 -9.00 2.05
C LEU A 192 0.51 -9.70 1.23
N ASP A 193 0.54 -11.03 1.32
CA ASP A 193 1.29 -11.86 0.38
C ASP A 193 0.47 -12.19 -0.86
N THR A 194 1.02 -11.88 -2.03
CA THR A 194 0.38 -12.11 -3.33
C THR A 194 0.87 -13.40 -4.00
N GLY A 195 1.69 -14.20 -3.30
CA GLY A 195 2.22 -15.47 -3.80
C GLY A 195 3.26 -15.33 -4.91
N GLY A 196 3.97 -14.19 -4.98
CA GLY A 196 4.89 -13.88 -6.07
C GLY A 196 4.21 -13.61 -7.42
N SER A 197 2.91 -13.28 -7.41
CA SER A 197 2.17 -12.90 -8.62
C SER A 197 2.81 -11.69 -9.33
N LYS A 198 2.89 -11.74 -10.67
CA LYS A 198 3.28 -10.59 -11.50
C LYS A 198 2.12 -9.63 -11.81
N ASP A 199 0.88 -10.05 -11.54
CA ASP A 199 -0.33 -9.23 -11.73
C ASP A 199 -0.77 -8.57 -10.41
N THR A 200 0.17 -8.06 -9.61
CA THR A 200 -0.14 -7.22 -8.44
C THR A 200 -0.66 -5.83 -8.82
N SER A 201 -1.22 -5.69 -10.03
CA SER A 201 -1.76 -4.45 -10.54
C SER A 201 -2.89 -3.92 -9.64
N VAL A 202 -2.89 -2.61 -9.43
CA VAL A 202 -3.83 -1.86 -8.58
C VAL A 202 -5.27 -2.32 -8.77
N GLY A 203 -5.71 -2.44 -10.03
CA GLY A 203 -7.06 -2.82 -10.38
C GLY A 203 -7.41 -4.20 -9.84
N THR A 204 -6.49 -5.16 -9.95
CA THR A 204 -6.66 -6.50 -9.38
C THR A 204 -6.68 -6.46 -7.85
N VAL A 205 -5.73 -5.77 -7.20
CA VAL A 205 -5.67 -5.65 -5.73
C VAL A 205 -6.96 -5.03 -5.18
N LEU A 206 -7.37 -3.87 -5.71
CA LEU A 206 -8.57 -3.16 -5.28
C LEU A 206 -9.84 -3.96 -5.57
N THR A 207 -9.91 -4.69 -6.68
CA THR A 207 -11.07 -5.54 -7.01
C THR A 207 -11.19 -6.69 -6.02
N VAL A 208 -10.10 -7.45 -5.79
CA VAL A 208 -10.10 -8.59 -4.88
C VAL A 208 -10.33 -8.14 -3.43
N ALA A 209 -9.66 -7.07 -2.98
CA ALA A 209 -9.89 -6.52 -1.65
C ALA A 209 -11.32 -5.97 -1.48
N SER A 210 -11.95 -5.40 -2.52
CA SER A 210 -13.33 -4.92 -2.45
C SER A 210 -14.38 -6.02 -2.54
N SER A 211 -14.05 -7.20 -3.07
CA SER A 211 -15.00 -8.32 -3.19
C SER A 211 -15.16 -9.11 -1.89
N VAL A 212 -14.27 -8.94 -0.92
CA VAL A 212 -14.32 -9.63 0.38
C VAL A 212 -15.62 -9.28 1.12
N ASP A 213 -16.46 -10.29 1.41
CA ASP A 213 -17.63 -10.17 2.26
C ASP A 213 -17.68 -11.37 3.22
N VAL A 214 -17.70 -11.10 4.53
CA VAL A 214 -17.74 -12.14 5.56
C VAL A 214 -19.00 -13.01 5.51
N ARG A 215 -20.08 -12.54 4.88
CA ARG A 215 -21.29 -13.35 4.60
C ARG A 215 -21.04 -14.53 3.67
N ALA A 216 -20.07 -14.41 2.77
CA ALA A 216 -19.67 -15.47 1.84
C ALA A 216 -18.58 -16.39 2.43
N ALA A 217 -18.06 -16.06 3.61
CA ALA A 217 -16.99 -16.80 4.26
C ALA A 217 -17.48 -18.08 4.95
N GLN A 218 -16.59 -19.06 5.05
CA GLN A 218 -16.90 -20.42 5.47
C GLN A 218 -15.97 -20.88 6.61
N ALA A 219 -16.48 -21.75 7.48
CA ALA A 219 -15.67 -22.52 8.42
C ALA A 219 -15.83 -24.02 8.14
N SER A 220 -14.81 -24.81 8.45
CA SER A 220 -14.87 -26.27 8.39
C SER A 220 -15.73 -26.86 9.53
N VAL A 221 -15.91 -26.10 10.62
CA VAL A 221 -16.74 -26.45 11.78
C VAL A 221 -17.94 -25.48 11.81
N PRO A 222 -19.20 -25.96 11.76
CA PRO A 222 -20.37 -25.07 11.74
C PRO A 222 -20.53 -24.18 12.98
N SER A 223 -20.17 -24.67 14.18
CA SER A 223 -20.24 -23.88 15.42
C SER A 223 -19.27 -22.70 15.42
N ASP A 224 -18.05 -22.85 14.89
CA ASP A 224 -17.10 -21.73 14.70
C ASP A 224 -17.72 -20.62 13.85
N ASN A 225 -18.38 -20.97 12.73
CA ASN A 225 -19.01 -19.99 11.86
C ASN A 225 -20.15 -19.26 12.60
N ALA A 226 -21.00 -20.01 13.30
CA ALA A 226 -22.08 -19.43 14.09
C ALA A 226 -21.57 -18.49 15.19
N TYR A 227 -20.49 -18.89 15.88
CA TYR A 227 -19.82 -18.12 16.93
C TYR A 227 -19.22 -16.82 16.39
N ILE A 228 -18.33 -16.88 15.39
CA ILE A 228 -17.66 -15.69 14.87
C ILE A 228 -18.67 -14.73 14.22
N MET A 229 -19.64 -15.25 13.46
CA MET A 229 -20.71 -14.41 12.91
C MET A 229 -21.60 -13.82 14.01
N GLY A 230 -21.74 -14.49 15.17
CA GLY A 230 -22.29 -13.93 16.40
C GLY A 230 -21.47 -12.73 16.86
N CYS A 231 -20.19 -12.94 17.19
CA CYS A 231 -19.28 -11.87 17.62
C CYS A 231 -19.22 -10.67 16.67
N ILE A 232 -19.31 -10.90 15.36
CA ILE A 232 -19.36 -9.82 14.35
C ILE A 232 -20.68 -9.06 14.41
N ARG A 233 -21.82 -9.75 14.54
CA ARG A 233 -23.15 -9.10 14.66
C ARG A 233 -23.30 -8.33 15.96
N ASP A 234 -22.86 -8.91 17.07
CA ASP A 234 -23.00 -8.36 18.41
C ASP A 234 -21.96 -7.26 18.72
N GLY A 235 -20.84 -7.26 17.98
CA GLY A 235 -19.79 -6.24 18.03
C GLY A 235 -20.06 -5.07 17.09
N VAL A 236 -19.30 -4.97 15.99
CA VAL A 236 -19.37 -3.83 15.06
C VAL A 236 -20.50 -3.91 14.02
N GLY A 237 -21.12 -5.08 13.85
CA GLY A 237 -22.05 -5.36 12.78
C GLY A 237 -21.36 -5.72 11.46
N VAL A 238 -22.03 -6.54 10.63
CA VAL A 238 -21.47 -7.14 9.42
C VAL A 238 -20.99 -6.10 8.39
N GLU A 239 -21.71 -4.98 8.22
CA GLU A 239 -21.33 -3.97 7.23
C GLU A 239 -20.10 -3.16 7.67
N ALA A 240 -20.02 -2.78 8.95
CA ALA A 240 -18.84 -2.08 9.46
C ALA A 240 -17.61 -3.01 9.46
N PHE A 241 -17.80 -4.29 9.80
CA PHE A 241 -16.76 -5.31 9.68
C PHE A 241 -16.22 -5.39 8.25
N ASN A 242 -17.10 -5.56 7.26
CA ASN A 242 -16.73 -5.60 5.85
C ASN A 242 -16.04 -4.31 5.41
N ALA A 243 -16.56 -3.13 5.77
CA ALA A 243 -15.98 -1.85 5.42
C ALA A 243 -14.54 -1.70 5.99
N ILE A 244 -14.34 -2.00 7.28
CA ILE A 244 -13.04 -1.93 7.97
C ILE A 244 -12.05 -2.95 7.39
N LEU A 245 -12.51 -4.17 7.12
CA LEU A 245 -11.68 -5.23 6.55
C LEU A 245 -11.22 -4.87 5.12
N ARG A 246 -12.15 -4.51 4.23
CA ARG A 246 -11.82 -4.03 2.87
C ARG A 246 -10.86 -2.84 2.90
N LYS A 247 -11.06 -1.93 3.86
CA LYS A 247 -10.22 -0.75 4.12
C LYS A 247 -8.78 -1.14 4.48
N ARG A 248 -8.60 -2.07 5.44
CA ARG A 248 -7.26 -2.57 5.83
C ARG A 248 -6.58 -3.37 4.74
N LEU A 249 -7.28 -4.28 4.06
CA LEU A 249 -6.70 -5.06 2.95
C LEU A 249 -6.22 -4.14 1.81
N LYS A 250 -6.88 -3.01 1.57
CA LYS A 250 -6.41 -1.99 0.61
C LYS A 250 -5.19 -1.21 1.12
N ALA A 251 -5.16 -0.88 2.41
CA ALA A 251 -4.07 -0.11 3.03
C ALA A 251 -2.78 -0.92 3.28
N GLY A 252 -2.92 -2.23 3.46
CA GLY A 252 -1.82 -3.18 3.67
C GLY A 252 -1.18 -3.69 2.38
N ALA A 253 -1.87 -3.56 1.25
CA ALA A 253 -1.22 -3.61 -0.05
C ALA A 253 -0.49 -2.27 -0.31
N GLY A 254 0.77 -2.34 -0.73
CA GLY A 254 1.56 -1.16 -1.10
C GLY A 254 2.45 -0.60 0.00
N ARG A 255 2.40 -1.16 1.21
CA ARG A 255 3.40 -0.89 2.26
C ARG A 255 4.69 -1.64 1.96
N ASP A 256 5.82 -0.97 2.14
CA ASP A 256 7.12 -1.60 2.24
C ASP A 256 7.47 -1.98 3.70
N GLU A 257 8.69 -2.49 3.90
CA GLU A 257 9.19 -2.99 5.18
C GLU A 257 9.39 -1.90 6.25
N ASP A 258 9.54 -0.64 5.83
CA ASP A 258 9.73 0.53 6.70
C ASP A 258 8.39 1.15 7.16
N ASP A 259 7.25 0.50 6.79
CA ASP A 259 5.91 1.07 6.88
C ASP A 259 5.79 2.38 6.05
N THR A 260 6.42 2.37 4.87
CA THR A 260 6.22 3.39 3.82
C THR A 260 5.13 2.92 2.88
N LEU A 261 4.10 3.73 2.68
CA LEU A 261 3.17 3.57 1.57
C LEU A 261 3.63 4.49 0.43
N ASP A 262 4.41 3.94 -0.50
CA ASP A 262 4.77 4.61 -1.76
C ASP A 262 3.62 4.45 -2.75
N VAL A 263 2.73 5.45 -2.75
CA VAL A 263 1.52 5.45 -3.58
C VAL A 263 1.86 5.44 -5.07
N PRO A 264 2.83 6.20 -5.60
CA PRO A 264 3.22 6.08 -7.01
C PRO A 264 3.90 4.75 -7.38
N LEU A 265 4.73 4.14 -6.52
CA LEU A 265 5.29 2.80 -6.77
C LEU A 265 4.19 1.73 -6.76
N TRP A 266 3.25 1.84 -5.82
CA TRP A 266 2.17 0.86 -5.66
C TRP A 266 1.03 1.04 -6.68
N ILE A 267 0.69 2.29 -7.00
CA ILE A 267 -0.38 2.66 -7.95
C ILE A 267 0.10 3.57 -9.10
N PRO A 268 1.11 3.17 -9.89
CA PRO A 268 1.72 4.01 -10.94
C PRO A 268 0.76 4.42 -12.05
N TYR A 269 -0.31 3.65 -12.25
CA TYR A 269 -1.41 3.94 -13.19
C TYR A 269 -2.75 4.17 -12.45
N GLY A 270 -2.69 4.55 -11.17
CA GLY A 270 -3.85 4.93 -10.38
C GLY A 270 -4.55 6.15 -10.98
N SER A 271 -5.89 6.21 -10.89
CA SER A 271 -6.59 7.48 -11.09
C SER A 271 -6.51 8.32 -9.81
N ALA A 272 -6.83 9.62 -9.91
CA ALA A 272 -7.04 10.45 -8.74
C ALA A 272 -8.03 9.81 -7.76
N ASP A 273 -9.12 9.21 -8.26
CA ASP A 273 -10.10 8.52 -7.42
C ASP A 273 -9.53 7.22 -6.80
N HIS A 274 -8.55 6.53 -7.40
CA HIS A 274 -7.85 5.41 -6.76
C HIS A 274 -6.98 5.88 -5.58
N VAL A 275 -6.21 6.97 -5.76
CA VAL A 275 -5.43 7.61 -4.69
C VAL A 275 -6.36 8.09 -3.56
N VAL A 276 -7.47 8.74 -3.92
CA VAL A 276 -8.50 9.20 -2.96
C VAL A 276 -9.06 8.01 -2.18
N ASN A 277 -9.46 6.92 -2.83
CA ASN A 277 -9.99 5.73 -2.14
C ASN A 277 -8.95 5.04 -1.24
N LEU A 278 -7.67 5.08 -1.59
CA LEU A 278 -6.58 4.62 -0.74
C LEU A 278 -6.43 5.50 0.50
N LEU A 279 -6.31 6.81 0.33
CA LEU A 279 -6.18 7.79 1.43
C LEU A 279 -7.41 7.81 2.32
N ASP A 280 -8.60 7.69 1.72
CA ASP A 280 -9.86 7.47 2.42
C ASP A 280 -9.89 6.11 3.13
N GLY A 281 -9.04 5.18 2.67
CA GLY A 281 -8.74 3.90 3.28
C GLY A 281 -7.78 3.92 4.48
N LEU A 282 -7.01 4.99 4.72
CA LEU A 282 -6.08 5.07 5.87
C LEU A 282 -6.80 5.63 7.12
N SER A 283 -6.50 5.12 8.32
CA SER A 283 -7.04 5.61 9.61
C SER A 283 -6.43 4.90 10.82
N GLY A 284 -6.14 5.62 11.91
CA GLY A 284 -5.58 5.03 13.13
C GLY A 284 -4.21 4.40 12.87
N SER A 285 -3.98 3.18 13.35
CA SER A 285 -2.76 2.41 13.06
C SER A 285 -2.58 2.07 11.58
N ALA A 286 -3.63 2.13 10.76
CA ALA A 286 -3.54 1.93 9.31
C ALA A 286 -3.10 3.20 8.56
N VAL A 287 -2.60 4.24 9.25
CA VAL A 287 -1.81 5.31 8.63
C VAL A 287 -0.34 4.88 8.65
N PRO A 288 0.35 4.85 7.51
CA PRO A 288 1.75 4.43 7.44
C PRO A 288 2.66 5.50 8.06
N ARG A 289 3.78 5.10 8.66
CA ARG A 289 4.82 6.00 9.18
C ARG A 289 5.35 6.96 8.14
N ARG A 290 5.45 6.52 6.88
CA ARG A 290 5.83 7.35 5.74
C ARG A 290 4.79 7.22 4.63
N LEU A 291 4.36 8.35 4.07
CA LEU A 291 3.36 8.39 2.99
C LEU A 291 3.95 9.13 1.80
N LEU A 292 4.38 8.40 0.78
CA LEU A 292 4.87 8.98 -0.47
C LEU A 292 3.70 9.13 -1.45
N LEU A 293 3.37 10.36 -1.82
CA LEU A 293 2.30 10.69 -2.78
C LEU A 293 2.83 11.20 -4.12
N ALA A 294 4.14 11.34 -4.25
CA ALA A 294 4.85 11.70 -5.46
C ALA A 294 6.10 10.82 -5.57
N GLY A 295 6.38 10.34 -6.78
CA GLY A 295 7.33 9.26 -7.01
C GLY A 295 7.54 9.00 -8.50
N ARG A 296 8.59 8.24 -8.83
CA ARG A 296 9.03 7.94 -10.20
C ARG A 296 7.99 7.15 -10.99
N GLU A 297 7.93 7.40 -12.30
CA GLU A 297 7.26 6.51 -13.25
C GLU A 297 8.03 5.19 -13.35
N ALA A 298 7.37 4.07 -13.02
CA ALA A 298 7.86 2.74 -13.36
C ALA A 298 7.46 2.41 -14.81
N GLY A 299 8.35 2.65 -15.78
CA GLY A 299 8.11 2.25 -17.17
C GLY A 299 8.82 3.03 -18.28
N GLN A 300 9.59 4.08 -17.99
CA GLN A 300 10.30 4.87 -19.02
C GLN A 300 11.82 4.89 -18.84
N ASP A 301 12.49 3.80 -19.26
CA ASP A 301 13.92 3.80 -19.58
C ASP A 301 14.18 4.53 -20.92
N TYR A 302 13.79 5.79 -21.00
CA TYR A 302 14.06 6.65 -22.16
C TYR A 302 14.87 7.88 -21.73
N THR A 303 16.19 7.80 -21.93
CA THR A 303 17.05 8.99 -21.94
C THR A 303 16.62 9.92 -23.06
N VAL A 304 16.05 11.08 -22.70
CA VAL A 304 15.78 12.14 -23.66
C VAL A 304 17.12 12.77 -24.05
N LYS A 305 17.56 12.48 -25.28
CA LYS A 305 18.81 13.01 -25.84
C LYS A 305 18.67 14.51 -26.13
N LEU A 306 19.01 15.34 -25.13
CA LEU A 306 19.18 16.77 -25.32
C LEU A 306 20.50 17.06 -26.04
N THR A 307 20.41 17.49 -27.30
CA THR A 307 21.57 17.82 -28.13
C THR A 307 22.10 19.22 -27.78
N MET A 308 22.96 19.31 -26.76
CA MET A 308 23.59 20.55 -26.29
C MET A 308 24.83 20.93 -27.13
N GLY A 309 24.62 21.25 -28.42
CA GLY A 309 25.64 21.85 -29.28
C GLY A 309 26.94 21.05 -29.42
N LYS A 310 28.09 21.76 -29.48
CA LYS A 310 29.43 21.15 -29.67
C LYS A 310 30.09 20.64 -28.38
N HIS A 311 29.47 20.79 -27.21
CA HIS A 311 30.12 20.53 -25.91
C HIS A 311 29.25 19.66 -24.99
N GLY A 312 29.42 18.35 -25.14
CA GLY A 312 28.93 17.36 -24.17
C GLY A 312 27.54 16.81 -24.47
N LYS A 313 27.35 15.53 -24.12
CA LYS A 313 26.03 14.91 -23.95
C LYS A 313 25.70 14.99 -22.46
N LEU A 314 24.47 15.33 -22.12
CA LEU A 314 23.97 15.24 -20.76
C LEU A 314 22.82 14.22 -20.75
N ASP A 315 23.02 13.09 -20.09
CA ASP A 315 21.95 12.14 -19.80
C ASP A 315 21.24 12.62 -18.53
N ALA A 316 20.18 13.40 -18.69
CA ALA A 316 19.34 13.87 -17.59
C ALA A 316 18.06 13.01 -17.49
N PRO A 317 17.66 12.57 -16.29
CA PRO A 317 16.39 11.87 -16.10
C PRO A 317 15.23 12.83 -16.35
N VAL A 318 14.30 12.45 -17.21
CA VAL A 318 13.04 13.19 -17.40
C VAL A 318 11.98 12.58 -16.50
N PHE A 319 11.34 13.41 -15.68
CA PHE A 319 10.34 12.97 -14.73
C PHE A 319 8.94 13.46 -15.14
N THR A 320 8.09 12.54 -15.56
CA THR A 320 6.65 12.78 -15.77
C THR A 320 5.90 12.51 -14.47
N TYR A 321 5.45 13.58 -13.81
CA TYR A 321 4.80 13.49 -12.49
C TYR A 321 3.28 13.56 -12.58
N MET A 322 2.61 12.82 -11.69
CA MET A 322 1.18 12.95 -11.44
C MET A 322 0.91 14.33 -10.80
N PRO A 323 0.12 15.24 -11.42
CA PRO A 323 -0.36 16.42 -10.70
C PRO A 323 -1.27 15.96 -9.57
N LEU A 324 -1.11 16.49 -8.35
CA LEU A 324 -2.06 16.28 -7.25
C LEU A 324 -3.31 17.13 -7.53
N PRO A 325 -4.42 16.58 -8.08
CA PRO A 325 -5.58 17.38 -8.41
C PRO A 325 -6.37 17.61 -7.11
N GLY A 326 -7.16 18.69 -7.01
CA GLY A 326 -7.84 19.09 -5.77
C GLY A 326 -8.53 17.98 -4.98
N LYS A 327 -9.11 16.96 -5.65
CA LYS A 327 -9.67 15.77 -4.96
C LYS A 327 -8.66 14.98 -4.12
N VAL A 328 -7.42 14.80 -4.59
CA VAL A 328 -6.36 14.07 -3.88
C VAL A 328 -5.83 14.90 -2.73
N LEU A 329 -5.59 16.20 -2.95
CA LEU A 329 -5.25 17.15 -1.89
C LEU A 329 -6.33 17.17 -0.80
N ALA A 330 -7.60 17.23 -1.20
CA ALA A 330 -8.73 17.11 -0.28
C ALA A 330 -8.83 15.72 0.39
N ALA A 331 -8.30 14.64 -0.21
CA ALA A 331 -8.24 13.32 0.44
C ALA A 331 -7.09 13.20 1.44
N VAL A 332 -5.97 13.90 1.21
CA VAL A 332 -4.91 14.09 2.21
C VAL A 332 -5.44 14.95 3.35
N ALA A 333 -6.09 16.08 3.04
CA ALA A 333 -6.75 16.93 4.03
C ALA A 333 -7.80 16.14 4.82
N ARG A 334 -8.67 15.34 4.16
CA ARG A 334 -9.61 14.41 4.81
C ARG A 334 -8.94 13.27 5.56
N LEU A 335 -7.72 12.85 5.23
CA LEU A 335 -6.99 11.84 5.99
C LEU A 335 -6.45 12.44 7.30
N LEU A 336 -5.79 13.60 7.21
CA LEU A 336 -5.37 14.39 8.35
C LEU A 336 -6.57 14.81 9.21
N GLN A 337 -7.69 15.18 8.59
CA GLN A 337 -8.96 15.41 9.27
C GLN A 337 -9.65 14.12 9.72
N ARG A 338 -9.46 12.93 9.15
CA ARG A 338 -10.07 11.66 9.64
C ARG A 338 -9.39 11.07 10.84
N LEU A 339 -8.18 11.53 11.12
CA LEU A 339 -7.65 11.50 12.48
C LEU A 339 -8.50 12.37 13.45
N GLN A 340 -9.55 13.05 12.95
CA GLN A 340 -10.52 13.92 13.66
C GLN A 340 -12.02 13.92 13.15
N GLY A 341 -12.44 13.28 12.03
CA GLY A 341 -13.81 13.34 11.45
C GLY A 341 -13.92 13.26 9.89
N ALA A 342 -15.11 13.02 9.28
CA ALA A 342 -15.25 12.57 7.87
C ALA A 342 -16.38 13.20 6.99
N GLY A 343 -16.34 12.97 5.66
CA GLY A 343 -17.34 13.33 4.62
C GLY A 343 -17.17 12.54 3.29
N GLY A 344 -17.91 12.87 2.21
CA GLY A 344 -17.87 12.22 0.86
C GLY A 344 -18.55 13.07 -0.26
N GLY A 345 -18.77 12.68 -1.53
CA GLY A 345 -18.52 11.43 -2.29
C GLY A 345 -19.09 11.48 -3.76
N ALA A 346 -19.20 10.32 -4.45
CA ALA A 346 -19.84 10.05 -5.78
C ALA A 346 -19.21 10.56 -7.11
N ALA A 347 -19.45 9.82 -8.22
CA ALA A 347 -19.00 10.10 -9.61
C ALA A 347 -19.70 9.21 -10.68
N GLU A 348 -19.78 9.63 -11.95
CA GLU A 348 -20.26 8.81 -13.10
C GLU A 348 -19.77 9.36 -14.48
N GLU A 349 -19.03 8.57 -15.28
CA GLU A 349 -18.58 8.95 -16.65
C GLU A 349 -18.13 7.72 -17.49
N ARG A 350 -19.05 6.83 -17.93
CA ARG A 350 -18.64 5.55 -18.57
C ARG A 350 -19.28 5.14 -19.90
N GLU A 351 -20.26 5.88 -20.42
CA GLU A 351 -21.13 5.37 -21.50
C GLU A 351 -20.70 5.63 -22.96
N LEU A 352 -19.73 6.50 -23.23
CA LEU A 352 -19.59 7.06 -24.59
C LEU A 352 -18.74 6.24 -25.59
N LYS A 353 -18.11 5.12 -25.18
CA LYS A 353 -17.15 4.37 -26.01
C LYS A 353 -17.78 3.36 -26.99
N SER A 354 -19.07 3.08 -26.90
CA SER A 354 -19.79 2.09 -27.73
C SER A 354 -20.73 2.70 -28.78
N ALA A 355 -20.86 4.03 -28.84
CA ALA A 355 -21.81 4.70 -29.71
C ALA A 355 -21.38 4.71 -31.20
N ASN A 356 -22.36 4.48 -32.07
CA ASN A 356 -22.28 4.69 -33.52
C ASN A 356 -23.07 5.95 -33.91
N GLU A 357 -22.82 6.51 -35.10
CA GLU A 357 -23.57 7.67 -35.60
C GLU A 357 -25.08 7.37 -35.70
N PRO A 358 -25.96 8.11 -34.98
CA PRO A 358 -27.40 7.87 -35.02
C PRO A 358 -27.97 8.08 -36.43
N GLY A 359 -28.68 7.08 -36.96
CA GLY A 359 -29.27 7.13 -38.30
C GLY A 359 -28.31 6.83 -39.45
N TRP A 360 -27.12 6.28 -39.18
CA TRP A 360 -26.26 5.70 -40.19
C TRP A 360 -26.80 4.33 -40.65
N THR A 361 -26.98 4.12 -41.96
CA THR A 361 -27.40 2.82 -42.52
C THR A 361 -26.55 2.42 -43.75
N PRO A 362 -26.38 1.11 -44.02
CA PRO A 362 -25.58 0.64 -45.16
C PRO A 362 -26.07 1.15 -46.52
N GLU A 363 -27.39 1.24 -46.73
CA GLU A 363 -28.00 1.67 -47.99
C GLU A 363 -27.62 3.11 -48.33
N ARG A 364 -27.63 3.98 -47.31
CA ARG A 364 -27.27 5.39 -47.44
C ARG A 364 -25.78 5.58 -47.76
N SER A 365 -24.92 4.66 -47.31
CA SER A 365 -23.50 4.66 -47.63
C SER A 365 -23.21 4.23 -49.07
N ARG A 366 -23.96 3.25 -49.60
CA ARG A 366 -23.74 2.67 -50.93
C ARG A 366 -23.88 3.69 -52.06
N ALA A 367 -24.92 4.52 -52.03
CA ALA A 367 -25.12 5.58 -53.02
C ALA A 367 -24.03 6.67 -52.98
N GLY A 368 -23.40 6.90 -51.82
CA GLY A 368 -22.23 7.77 -51.70
C GLY A 368 -20.95 7.12 -52.24
N LEU A 369 -20.77 5.82 -51.96
CA LEU A 369 -19.62 5.01 -52.37
C LEU A 369 -19.54 4.80 -53.89
N GLU A 370 -20.63 4.43 -54.55
CA GLU A 370 -20.70 4.26 -56.01
C GLU A 370 -20.30 5.56 -56.76
N LYS A 371 -20.61 6.73 -56.17
CA LYS A 371 -20.23 8.05 -56.70
C LYS A 371 -18.76 8.43 -56.44
N LEU A 372 -18.12 7.88 -55.41
CA LEU A 372 -16.77 8.23 -54.96
C LEU A 372 -15.69 7.29 -55.48
N LEU A 373 -16.00 5.99 -55.61
CA LEU A 373 -15.05 4.92 -55.97
C LEU A 373 -15.29 4.34 -57.37
N GLY A 374 -16.36 4.78 -58.05
CA GLY A 374 -16.74 4.27 -59.37
C GLY A 374 -17.40 2.88 -59.32
N PRO A 375 -17.66 2.24 -60.47
CA PRO A 375 -18.46 1.01 -60.54
C PRO A 375 -17.74 -0.28 -60.07
N ASN A 376 -16.42 -0.24 -59.83
CA ASN A 376 -15.58 -1.43 -59.68
C ASN A 376 -14.91 -1.56 -58.29
N PHE A 377 -15.48 -0.98 -57.23
CA PHE A 377 -14.93 -1.12 -55.87
C PHE A 377 -15.16 -2.52 -55.28
N THR A 378 -14.32 -2.92 -54.33
CA THR A 378 -14.43 -4.18 -53.59
C THR A 378 -15.14 -4.02 -52.25
N MET A 379 -15.61 -5.13 -51.66
CA MET A 379 -16.16 -5.13 -50.30
C MET A 379 -15.15 -4.70 -49.22
N THR A 380 -13.85 -4.77 -49.51
CA THR A 380 -12.80 -4.27 -48.62
C THR A 380 -12.78 -2.74 -48.60
N ASP A 381 -12.92 -2.10 -49.76
CA ASP A 381 -12.95 -0.64 -49.89
C ASP A 381 -14.19 -0.06 -49.20
N VAL A 382 -15.33 -0.76 -49.28
CA VAL A 382 -16.55 -0.42 -48.52
C VAL A 382 -16.29 -0.45 -47.02
N ARG A 383 -15.69 -1.52 -46.48
CA ARG A 383 -15.42 -1.62 -45.04
C ARG A 383 -14.47 -0.52 -44.56
N GLN A 384 -13.36 -0.31 -45.28
CA GLN A 384 -12.39 0.74 -44.95
C GLN A 384 -13.05 2.12 -44.91
N TYR A 385 -13.91 2.43 -45.89
CA TYR A 385 -14.64 3.70 -45.91
C TYR A 385 -15.63 3.85 -44.74
N ILE A 386 -16.33 2.78 -44.36
CA ILE A 386 -17.26 2.77 -43.21
C ILE A 386 -16.49 3.03 -41.92
N ASP A 387 -15.38 2.32 -41.71
CA ASP A 387 -14.54 2.48 -40.52
C ASP A 387 -13.93 3.89 -40.48
N ASP A 388 -13.39 4.39 -41.58
CA ASP A 388 -12.88 5.77 -41.69
C ASP A 388 -13.96 6.81 -41.41
N HIS A 389 -15.19 6.60 -41.89
CA HIS A 389 -16.32 7.52 -41.63
C HIS A 389 -16.73 7.52 -40.16
N GLN A 390 -16.95 6.34 -39.57
CA GLN A 390 -17.30 6.22 -38.14
C GLN A 390 -16.17 6.75 -37.25
N ASN A 391 -14.90 6.52 -37.61
CA ASN A 391 -13.75 7.06 -36.87
C ASN A 391 -13.65 8.59 -36.99
N ARG A 392 -13.91 9.18 -38.17
CA ARG A 392 -14.03 10.64 -38.32
C ARG A 392 -15.18 11.22 -37.48
N TRP A 393 -16.34 10.56 -37.46
CA TRP A 393 -17.47 10.98 -36.64
C TRP A 393 -17.16 10.91 -35.14
N ARG A 394 -16.66 9.77 -34.65
CA ARG A 394 -16.25 9.58 -33.25
C ARG A 394 -15.20 10.62 -32.83
N LYS A 395 -14.18 10.87 -33.68
CA LYS A 395 -13.16 11.91 -33.43
C LYS A 395 -13.77 13.31 -33.31
N LYS A 396 -14.79 13.63 -34.11
CA LYS A 396 -15.51 14.92 -34.05
C LYS A 396 -16.37 15.04 -32.78
N GLN A 397 -17.07 13.99 -32.35
CA GLN A 397 -17.83 14.01 -31.09
C GLN A 397 -16.91 14.07 -29.88
N LEU A 398 -15.81 13.31 -29.88
CA LEU A 398 -14.81 13.35 -28.82
C LEU A 398 -14.19 14.75 -28.69
N ALA A 399 -13.82 15.39 -29.81
CA ALA A 399 -13.34 16.77 -29.80
C ALA A 399 -14.39 17.78 -29.30
N LYS A 400 -15.68 17.56 -29.61
CA LYS A 400 -16.77 18.41 -29.11
C LYS A 400 -16.98 18.25 -27.59
N LEU A 401 -16.92 17.02 -27.09
CA LEU A 401 -17.01 16.72 -25.66
C LEU A 401 -15.79 17.23 -24.90
N GLN A 402 -14.59 17.06 -25.47
CA GLN A 402 -13.36 17.60 -24.91
C GLN A 402 -13.43 19.13 -24.82
N ALA A 403 -13.83 19.84 -25.89
CA ALA A 403 -14.00 21.29 -25.86
C ALA A 403 -15.09 21.75 -24.86
N ALA A 404 -16.18 20.97 -24.69
CA ALA A 404 -17.20 21.25 -23.69
C ALA A 404 -16.70 21.01 -22.25
N ALA A 405 -15.91 19.95 -22.04
CA ALA A 405 -15.26 19.65 -20.76
C ALA A 405 -14.19 20.69 -20.41
N GLU A 406 -13.40 21.15 -21.38
CA GLU A 406 -12.42 22.24 -21.22
C GLU A 406 -13.11 23.57 -20.89
N ALA A 407 -14.22 23.90 -21.56
CA ALA A 407 -15.00 25.10 -21.26
C ALA A 407 -15.68 25.04 -19.88
N GLN A 408 -16.23 23.88 -19.49
CA GLN A 408 -16.80 23.67 -18.15
C GLN A 408 -15.70 23.67 -17.08
N ALA A 409 -14.55 23.06 -17.33
CA ALA A 409 -13.40 23.11 -16.44
C ALA A 409 -12.91 24.55 -16.25
N ALA A 410 -12.81 25.34 -17.31
CA ALA A 410 -12.44 26.76 -17.22
C ALA A 410 -13.46 27.59 -16.41
N LYS A 411 -14.76 27.24 -16.49
CA LYS A 411 -15.83 27.87 -15.69
C LYS A 411 -15.80 27.47 -14.21
N GLU A 412 -15.47 26.21 -13.92
CA GLU A 412 -15.36 25.67 -12.56
C GLU A 412 -14.02 26.00 -11.87
N ARG A 413 -12.99 26.31 -12.66
CA ARG A 413 -11.62 26.55 -12.20
C ARG A 413 -11.51 27.60 -11.09
N PRO A 414 -12.13 28.80 -11.16
CA PRO A 414 -12.03 29.77 -10.08
C PRO A 414 -12.67 29.29 -8.77
N ALA A 415 -13.74 28.50 -8.86
CA ALA A 415 -14.41 27.94 -7.68
C ALA A 415 -13.62 26.79 -7.05
N LYS A 416 -12.97 25.94 -7.88
CA LYS A 416 -12.05 24.89 -7.41
C LYS A 416 -10.80 25.50 -6.78
N GLU A 417 -10.19 26.50 -7.42
CA GLU A 417 -9.04 27.22 -6.89
C GLU A 417 -9.41 27.96 -5.58
N ALA A 418 -10.63 28.50 -5.44
CA ALA A 418 -11.11 29.07 -4.18
C ALA A 418 -11.28 28.02 -3.07
N ALA A 419 -11.84 26.85 -3.38
CA ALA A 419 -11.94 25.73 -2.43
C ALA A 419 -10.55 25.20 -2.02
N GLU A 420 -9.63 25.05 -2.98
CA GLU A 420 -8.24 24.65 -2.73
C GLU A 420 -7.46 25.69 -1.91
N ARG A 421 -7.77 26.99 -2.01
CA ARG A 421 -7.23 28.02 -1.10
C ARG A 421 -7.79 27.86 0.32
N ALA A 422 -9.08 27.56 0.47
CA ALA A 422 -9.69 27.31 1.78
C ALA A 422 -9.13 26.05 2.48
N ASP A 423 -8.93 24.96 1.74
CA ASP A 423 -8.29 23.74 2.27
C ASP A 423 -6.83 23.97 2.65
N ARG A 424 -6.07 24.73 1.85
CA ARG A 424 -4.68 25.12 2.16
C ARG A 424 -4.58 25.99 3.41
N ALA A 425 -5.52 26.89 3.65
CA ALA A 425 -5.56 27.70 4.87
C ALA A 425 -5.65 26.84 6.16
N MET A 426 -6.22 25.63 6.08
CA MET A 426 -6.27 24.67 7.19
C MET A 426 -5.04 23.74 7.28
N LEU A 427 -4.32 23.54 6.16
CA LEU A 427 -3.14 22.66 6.11
C LEU A 427 -2.03 23.14 7.03
N TRP A 428 -1.67 24.42 6.95
CA TRP A 428 -0.51 24.96 7.66
C TRP A 428 -0.65 24.96 9.20
N PRO A 429 -1.79 25.38 9.80
CA PRO A 429 -2.01 25.21 11.23
C PRO A 429 -1.95 23.75 11.67
N SER A 430 -2.51 22.83 10.86
CA SER A 430 -2.50 21.39 11.16
C SER A 430 -1.08 20.82 11.18
N LEU A 431 -0.26 21.17 10.18
CA LEU A 431 1.15 20.79 10.10
C LEU A 431 1.96 21.26 11.32
N GLY A 432 1.75 22.50 11.76
CA GLY A 432 2.42 23.05 12.95
C GLY A 432 2.05 22.34 14.26
N SER A 433 0.84 21.77 14.33
CA SER A 433 0.37 20.98 15.48
C SER A 433 0.70 19.48 15.41
N CYS A 434 1.20 19.00 14.26
CA CYS A 434 1.44 17.57 14.05
C CYS A 434 2.64 17.09 14.88
N SER A 435 2.42 16.03 15.67
CA SER A 435 3.44 15.46 16.57
C SER A 435 4.05 14.15 16.09
N SER A 436 3.83 13.78 14.82
CA SER A 436 4.28 12.48 14.26
C SER A 436 4.83 12.56 12.83
N LEU A 437 4.63 13.66 12.11
CA LEU A 437 5.14 13.81 10.75
C LEU A 437 6.61 14.20 10.78
N ALA A 438 7.48 13.32 10.27
CA ALA A 438 8.92 13.55 10.17
C ALA A 438 9.35 14.16 8.82
N VAL A 439 8.66 13.81 7.73
CA VAL A 439 9.02 14.18 6.37
C VAL A 439 7.81 14.84 5.69
N LEU A 440 8.00 16.00 5.06
CA LEU A 440 7.00 16.67 4.24
C LEU A 440 7.52 16.90 2.82
N GLY A 441 6.77 16.43 1.83
CA GLY A 441 7.06 16.65 0.42
C GLY A 441 5.93 17.35 -0.33
N LEU A 442 6.21 18.51 -0.92
CA LEU A 442 5.31 19.24 -1.82
C LEU A 442 5.89 19.24 -3.24
N TYR A 443 5.12 18.73 -4.20
CA TYR A 443 5.56 18.49 -5.57
C TYR A 443 4.61 19.15 -6.57
N ASN A 444 5.16 19.94 -7.50
CA ASN A 444 4.44 20.61 -8.61
C ASN A 444 3.21 21.44 -8.17
N GLY A 445 3.26 22.00 -6.96
CA GLY A 445 2.20 22.85 -6.39
C GLY A 445 2.33 24.32 -6.78
N TRP A 446 1.23 25.05 -6.70
CA TRP A 446 1.21 26.52 -6.77
C TRP A 446 1.15 27.09 -5.36
N MET A 447 2.02 28.05 -5.03
CA MET A 447 2.04 28.71 -3.73
C MET A 447 1.76 30.20 -3.85
N THR A 448 0.86 30.65 -2.98
CA THR A 448 0.56 32.06 -2.71
C THR A 448 1.49 32.61 -1.62
N ALA A 449 1.54 33.93 -1.44
CA ALA A 449 2.32 34.50 -0.33
C ALA A 449 1.82 34.01 1.04
N ASP A 450 0.49 33.87 1.19
CA ASP A 450 -0.16 33.33 2.39
C ASP A 450 0.23 31.86 2.64
N ASP A 451 0.43 31.06 1.59
CA ASP A 451 0.91 29.68 1.71
C ASP A 451 2.35 29.61 2.24
N VAL A 452 3.23 30.49 1.77
CA VAL A 452 4.63 30.53 2.21
C VAL A 452 4.74 31.05 3.64
N GLU A 453 3.97 32.07 3.99
CA GLU A 453 3.88 32.58 5.36
C GLU A 453 3.26 31.54 6.31
N GLY A 454 2.22 30.83 5.83
CA GLY A 454 1.59 29.69 6.51
C GLY A 454 2.57 28.56 6.79
N LEU A 455 3.25 28.06 5.76
CA LEU A 455 4.29 27.04 5.87
C LEU A 455 5.40 27.49 6.85
N GLY A 456 5.86 28.73 6.76
CA GLY A 456 6.85 29.29 7.69
C GLY A 456 6.39 29.29 9.15
N ARG A 457 5.12 29.63 9.43
CA ARG A 457 4.52 29.49 10.77
C ARG A 457 4.46 28.02 11.22
N ALA A 458 4.06 27.12 10.32
CA ALA A 458 3.95 25.70 10.59
C ALA A 458 5.31 25.07 10.95
N LEU A 459 6.36 25.38 10.18
CA LEU A 459 7.72 24.89 10.43
C LEU A 459 8.32 25.46 11.73
N ARG A 460 8.05 26.72 12.06
CA ARG A 460 8.44 27.33 13.34
C ARG A 460 7.77 26.69 14.57
N SER A 461 6.56 26.17 14.41
CA SER A 461 5.78 25.53 15.49
C SER A 461 6.00 24.02 15.59
N SER A 462 6.29 23.36 14.46
CA SER A 462 6.56 21.92 14.41
C SER A 462 7.84 21.55 15.16
N ARG A 463 7.78 20.43 15.86
CA ARG A 463 8.93 19.81 16.56
C ARG A 463 9.39 18.51 15.92
N THR A 464 8.69 18.03 14.89
CA THR A 464 8.93 16.70 14.32
C THR A 464 9.33 16.71 12.86
N VAL A 465 9.00 17.75 12.09
CA VAL A 465 9.37 17.81 10.67
C VAL A 465 10.88 18.02 10.53
N GLN A 466 11.58 16.95 10.23
CA GLN A 466 13.03 16.85 10.03
C GLN A 466 13.42 16.99 8.55
N GLU A 467 12.53 16.64 7.61
CA GLU A 467 12.85 16.70 6.19
C GLU A 467 11.75 17.45 5.41
N LEU A 468 12.15 18.39 4.54
CA LEU A 468 11.25 19.20 3.72
C LEU A 468 11.71 19.21 2.26
N HIS A 469 10.85 18.70 1.38
CA HIS A 469 11.12 18.57 -0.04
C HIS A 469 10.12 19.44 -0.81
N LEU A 470 10.60 20.45 -1.53
CA LEU A 470 9.81 21.41 -2.29
C LEU A 470 10.28 21.39 -3.75
N VAL A 471 9.60 20.59 -4.58
CA VAL A 471 10.04 20.24 -5.94
C VAL A 471 9.03 20.72 -6.97
N ALA A 472 9.50 21.36 -8.04
CA ALA A 472 8.70 21.97 -9.10
C ALA A 472 7.62 22.96 -8.63
N VAL A 473 7.74 23.52 -7.41
CA VAL A 473 6.78 24.47 -6.83
C VAL A 473 6.82 25.80 -7.60
N ARG A 474 5.64 26.37 -7.87
CA ARG A 474 5.45 27.56 -8.71
C ARG A 474 4.81 28.71 -7.93
N PRO A 475 5.19 29.97 -8.20
CA PRO A 475 4.43 31.13 -7.73
C PRO A 475 3.06 31.19 -8.42
N GLU A 476 2.03 31.65 -7.72
CA GLU A 476 0.81 32.15 -8.37
C GLU A 476 1.12 33.36 -9.28
N ASP A 477 0.31 33.57 -10.33
CA ASP A 477 0.49 34.69 -11.25
C ASP A 477 0.47 36.03 -10.50
N GLY A 478 1.57 36.80 -10.60
CA GLY A 478 1.74 38.07 -9.89
C GLY A 478 2.49 37.99 -8.55
N TYR A 479 2.99 36.81 -8.14
CA TYR A 479 3.82 36.68 -6.93
C TYR A 479 5.03 37.65 -6.96
N PRO A 480 5.32 38.42 -5.89
CA PRO A 480 6.44 39.35 -5.83
C PRO A 480 7.80 38.69 -6.15
N GLY A 481 8.45 39.12 -7.23
CA GLY A 481 9.73 38.53 -7.67
C GLY A 481 9.61 37.16 -8.36
N GLY A 482 8.39 36.71 -8.66
CA GLY A 482 8.14 35.46 -9.39
C GLY A 482 8.77 34.23 -8.72
N LEU A 483 9.37 33.36 -9.53
CA LEU A 483 9.95 32.10 -9.03
C LEU A 483 11.17 32.32 -8.12
N ALA A 484 11.96 33.37 -8.37
CA ALA A 484 13.10 33.74 -7.52
C ALA A 484 12.62 34.25 -6.15
N GLY A 485 11.58 35.10 -6.13
CA GLY A 485 10.95 35.59 -4.90
C GLY A 485 10.39 34.46 -4.06
N LEU A 486 9.59 33.57 -4.66
CA LEU A 486 9.08 32.36 -4.01
C LEU A 486 10.22 31.48 -3.44
N THR A 487 11.26 31.20 -4.23
CA THR A 487 12.38 30.33 -3.79
C THR A 487 13.11 30.93 -2.59
N ARG A 488 13.34 32.25 -2.59
CA ARG A 488 13.96 32.99 -1.48
C ARG A 488 13.10 32.92 -0.21
N GLU A 489 11.78 33.07 -0.34
CA GLU A 489 10.86 33.09 0.80
C GLU A 489 10.62 31.68 1.37
N LEU A 490 10.59 30.64 0.53
CA LEU A 490 10.59 29.24 0.96
C LEU A 490 11.88 28.87 1.71
N LEU A 491 13.04 29.33 1.25
CA LEU A 491 14.30 29.15 1.97
C LEU A 491 14.27 29.84 3.33
N ALA A 492 13.78 31.09 3.40
CA ALA A 492 13.64 31.82 4.66
C ALA A 492 12.63 31.14 5.62
N ALA A 493 11.53 30.60 5.11
CA ALA A 493 10.56 29.83 5.89
C ALA A 493 11.18 28.55 6.47
N ALA A 494 12.00 27.82 5.70
CA ALA A 494 12.68 26.61 6.11
C ALA A 494 13.81 26.88 7.12
N LEU A 495 14.62 27.93 6.92
CA LEU A 495 15.67 28.36 7.84
C LEU A 495 15.13 28.79 9.21
N GLY A 496 13.87 29.24 9.28
CA GLY A 496 13.19 29.52 10.55
C GLY A 496 12.77 28.26 11.34
N SER A 497 12.89 27.05 10.79
CA SER A 497 12.53 25.82 11.49
C SER A 497 13.55 25.46 12.58
N ARG A 498 13.04 24.93 13.70
CA ARG A 498 13.85 24.41 14.81
C ARG A 498 14.10 22.91 14.75
N SER A 499 13.35 22.19 13.93
CA SER A 499 13.40 20.72 13.81
C SER A 499 13.91 20.23 12.45
N LEU A 500 13.96 21.10 11.45
CA LEU A 500 14.32 20.72 10.08
C LEU A 500 15.82 20.45 9.95
N GLU A 501 16.17 19.22 9.57
CA GLU A 501 17.54 18.75 9.34
C GLU A 501 17.90 18.64 7.85
N VAL A 502 16.92 18.39 6.96
CA VAL A 502 17.12 18.23 5.52
C VAL A 502 16.17 19.17 4.76
N LEU A 503 16.72 19.94 3.83
CA LEU A 503 15.96 20.79 2.93
C LEU A 503 16.33 20.51 1.46
N VAL A 504 15.35 20.08 0.67
CA VAL A 504 15.46 19.95 -0.78
C VAL A 504 14.59 21.01 -1.44
N LEU A 505 15.21 22.03 -2.05
CA LEU A 505 14.55 23.01 -2.92
C LEU A 505 14.89 22.70 -4.37
N ALA A 506 13.89 22.36 -5.18
CA ALA A 506 14.10 22.09 -6.60
C ALA A 506 13.11 22.87 -7.48
N PRO A 507 13.38 24.13 -7.84
CA PRO A 507 12.48 24.92 -8.66
C PRO A 507 12.32 24.35 -10.08
N PRO A 508 11.16 24.53 -10.73
CA PRO A 508 10.83 23.93 -12.04
C PRO A 508 11.60 24.54 -13.22
N GLN A 509 12.37 25.60 -12.99
CA GLN A 509 13.25 26.25 -13.94
C GLN A 509 14.47 26.80 -13.18
N VAL A 510 15.60 26.98 -13.88
CA VAL A 510 16.77 27.68 -13.33
C VAL A 510 16.39 29.15 -13.07
N ALA A 511 16.10 29.47 -11.81
CA ALA A 511 16.04 30.86 -11.38
C ALA A 511 17.47 31.39 -11.22
N PHE A 512 17.79 32.52 -11.86
CA PHE A 512 19.04 33.23 -11.58
C PHE A 512 19.03 33.68 -10.11
N LEU A 513 20.07 33.31 -9.36
CA LEU A 513 20.18 33.57 -7.92
C LEU A 513 20.61 35.02 -7.59
N GLU A 514 20.56 35.93 -8.56
CA GLU A 514 20.81 37.35 -8.35
C GLU A 514 19.71 37.93 -7.44
N GLY A 515 20.11 38.51 -6.31
CA GLY A 515 19.17 39.05 -5.31
C GLY A 515 18.68 38.04 -4.27
N LEU A 516 19.32 36.87 -4.13
CA LEU A 516 19.12 35.94 -3.00
C LEU A 516 19.82 36.44 -1.72
N GLU A 517 19.63 37.73 -1.43
CA GLU A 517 19.86 38.27 -0.08
C GLU A 517 18.75 37.69 0.81
N VAL A 518 19.10 36.65 1.58
CA VAL A 518 18.28 36.23 2.71
C VAL A 518 18.21 37.44 3.67
N PRO A 519 17.02 37.99 3.97
CA PRO A 519 16.93 39.20 4.78
C PRO A 519 17.68 39.01 6.10
N ALA A 520 18.52 39.96 6.49
CA ALA A 520 19.37 39.82 7.68
C ALA A 520 18.55 39.44 8.94
N ALA A 521 17.30 39.92 9.05
CA ALA A 521 16.37 39.50 10.11
C ALA A 521 16.15 37.98 10.20
N ALA A 522 16.07 37.26 9.08
CA ALA A 522 15.93 35.80 9.05
C ALA A 522 17.24 35.06 9.41
N ALA A 523 18.40 35.70 9.25
CA ALA A 523 19.68 35.16 9.69
C ALA A 523 20.02 35.49 11.16
N TRP A 524 19.38 36.50 11.75
CA TRP A 524 19.70 36.98 13.11
C TRP A 524 18.73 36.47 14.20
N ASP A 525 17.55 35.97 13.83
CA ASP A 525 16.65 35.26 14.77
C ASP A 525 17.04 33.77 14.96
N LEU A 526 18.21 33.36 14.46
CA LEU A 526 18.85 32.04 14.66
C LEU A 526 19.35 31.78 16.10
N GLY A 527 18.74 32.45 17.10
CA GLY A 527 19.06 32.30 18.53
C GLY A 527 18.81 30.88 19.10
N GLY A 528 18.12 30.03 18.34
CA GLY A 528 18.28 28.58 18.40
C GLY A 528 18.73 28.12 17.02
N GLY A 529 19.95 27.59 16.90
CA GLY A 529 20.57 27.31 15.61
C GLY A 529 19.72 26.42 14.71
N ALA A 530 19.61 26.79 13.43
CA ALA A 530 18.92 25.99 12.43
C ALA A 530 19.52 24.57 12.39
N ALA A 531 18.66 23.56 12.50
CA ALA A 531 19.10 22.17 12.59
C ALA A 531 19.53 21.56 11.25
N ILE A 532 19.50 22.34 10.16
CA ILE A 532 19.75 21.89 8.79
C ILE A 532 21.19 21.39 8.65
N LYS A 533 21.33 20.08 8.47
CA LYS A 533 22.57 19.35 8.20
C LYS A 533 22.82 19.17 6.72
N ASP A 534 21.75 19.06 5.92
CA ASP A 534 21.80 18.85 4.48
C ASP A 534 20.88 19.85 3.74
N PHE A 535 21.42 20.45 2.68
CA PHE A 535 20.72 21.40 1.83
C PHE A 535 21.03 21.11 0.37
N THR A 536 20.00 20.69 -0.37
CA THR A 536 20.05 20.48 -1.81
C THR A 536 19.26 21.57 -2.53
N LEU A 537 19.95 22.36 -3.35
CA LEU A 537 19.35 23.27 -4.32
C LEU A 537 19.71 22.81 -5.73
N ALA A 538 18.73 22.30 -6.48
CA ALA A 538 18.95 21.75 -7.83
C ALA A 538 17.81 22.16 -8.79
N PRO A 539 18.11 22.61 -10.03
CA PRO A 539 17.06 22.70 -11.04
C PRO A 539 16.55 21.29 -11.39
N VAL A 540 15.25 21.17 -11.66
CA VAL A 540 14.59 19.93 -12.14
C VAL A 540 14.86 19.73 -13.64
#